data_AF-H2ZTF4-F1
#
_entry.id   AF-H2ZTF4-F1
#
_cell.length_a   1.000
_cell.length_b   1.000
_cell.length_c   1.000
_cell.angle_alpha   90.00
_cell.angle_beta   90.00
_cell.angle_gamma   90.00
#
_symmetry.space_group_name_H-M   'P 1'
#
loop_
_entity.id
_entity.type
_entity.pdbx_description
1 polymer ?
#
loop_
_entity_poly.entity_id
_entity_poly.type
_entity_poly.pdbx_seq_one_letter_code
_entity_poly.pdbx_strand_id
1 'polypeptide(L)'
;CDDKTVKKLLSHLGSSKNDESKNAIVDLVDRVTKLTEELGLKEQDVKMLENDMDQMKGSLLCELQQKVEETELLQMELQMLETERVRLSLVEEKLMDVLQLLQQLRDLNISRRTLGKILLSTLESCTDPTHGKAHIFEVLDTLYHELAACEVLSGKPPEKAQSHQSLANPLLISC
;
A
#
# COMPACT_ATOMS: atom_id res chain seq x y z
N CYS A 1 16.75 -42.55 -40.06
CA CYS A 1 17.90 -43.42 -40.38
C CYS A 1 17.77 -43.95 -41.80
N ASP A 2 18.82 -43.82 -42.61
CA ASP A 2 18.82 -44.20 -44.03
C ASP A 2 19.00 -45.72 -44.17
N ASP A 3 17.93 -46.43 -44.54
CA ASP A 3 17.84 -47.89 -44.72
C ASP A 3 18.92 -48.43 -45.69
N LYS A 4 19.42 -47.55 -46.57
CA LYS A 4 20.49 -47.83 -47.53
C LYS A 4 21.86 -48.05 -46.87
N THR A 5 22.12 -47.35 -45.77
CA THR A 5 23.39 -47.46 -45.04
C THR A 5 23.44 -48.75 -44.21
N VAL A 6 22.30 -49.15 -43.63
CA VAL A 6 22.15 -50.40 -42.89
C VAL A 6 22.32 -51.61 -43.81
N LYS A 7 21.71 -51.60 -45.01
CA LYS A 7 21.89 -52.65 -46.02
C LYS A 7 23.35 -52.79 -46.48
N LYS A 8 24.07 -51.68 -46.62
CA LYS A 8 25.49 -51.70 -47.04
C LYS A 8 26.38 -52.31 -45.96
N LEU A 9 26.16 -51.99 -44.69
CA LEU A 9 26.88 -52.60 -43.56
C LEU A 9 26.60 -54.10 -43.45
N LEU A 10 25.34 -54.53 -43.60
CA LEU A 10 24.95 -55.95 -43.63
C LEU A 10 25.61 -56.72 -44.78
N SER A 11 25.73 -56.10 -45.97
CA SER A 11 26.38 -56.73 -47.13
C SER A 11 27.89 -56.94 -46.96
N HIS A 12 28.59 -56.03 -46.26
CA HIS A 12 30.03 -56.18 -45.98
C HIS A 12 30.32 -57.27 -44.97
N LEU A 13 29.35 -57.60 -44.11
CA LEU A 13 29.51 -58.59 -43.05
C LEU A 13 29.22 -60.03 -43.51
N GLY A 14 28.48 -60.20 -44.61
CA GLY A 14 28.13 -61.50 -45.18
C GLY A 14 29.31 -62.34 -45.68
N SER A 15 30.52 -61.78 -45.74
CA SER A 15 31.74 -62.51 -46.12
C SER A 15 32.57 -63.05 -44.93
N SER A 16 32.26 -62.68 -43.69
CA SER A 16 32.96 -63.22 -42.50
C SER A 16 32.05 -64.21 -41.76
N LYS A 17 32.38 -65.49 -41.84
CA LYS A 17 31.59 -66.61 -41.30
C LYS A 17 31.88 -66.82 -39.80
N ASN A 18 31.64 -65.80 -38.98
CA ASN A 18 31.66 -65.94 -37.51
C ASN A 18 30.24 -65.69 -36.97
N ASP A 19 29.55 -66.75 -36.53
CA ASP A 19 28.17 -66.68 -36.03
C ASP A 19 28.04 -65.77 -34.79
N GLU A 20 29.13 -65.62 -34.03
CA GLU A 20 29.24 -64.68 -32.90
C GLU A 20 29.10 -63.21 -33.34
N SER A 21 29.63 -62.85 -34.52
CA SER A 21 29.52 -61.49 -35.05
C SER A 21 28.11 -61.15 -35.54
N LYS A 22 27.34 -62.14 -36.00
CA LYS A 22 25.95 -61.94 -36.42
C LYS A 22 25.04 -61.77 -35.21
N ASN A 23 25.24 -62.59 -34.18
CA ASN A 23 24.49 -62.49 -32.91
C ASN A 23 24.73 -61.13 -32.23
N ALA A 24 25.97 -60.64 -32.21
CA ALA A 24 26.29 -59.33 -31.66
C ALA A 24 25.59 -58.16 -32.37
N ILE A 25 25.32 -58.28 -33.68
CA ILE A 25 24.60 -57.26 -34.45
C ILE A 25 23.10 -57.31 -34.16
N VAL A 26 22.52 -58.51 -34.04
CA VAL A 26 21.12 -58.66 -33.65
C VAL A 26 20.90 -58.07 -32.25
N ASP A 27 21.76 -58.41 -31.29
CA ASP A 27 21.71 -57.85 -29.93
C ASP A 27 21.84 -56.32 -29.91
N LEU A 28 22.67 -55.76 -30.79
CA LEU A 28 22.81 -54.32 -30.93
C LEU A 28 21.55 -53.68 -31.51
N VAL A 29 20.94 -54.29 -32.53
CA VAL A 29 19.69 -53.81 -33.13
C VAL A 29 18.58 -53.82 -32.08
N ASP A 30 18.45 -54.89 -31.29
CA ASP A 30 17.46 -54.99 -30.21
C ASP A 30 17.67 -53.96 -29.09
N ARG A 31 18.94 -53.63 -28.78
CA ARG A 31 19.25 -52.53 -27.85
C ARG A 31 18.89 -51.18 -28.43
N VAL A 32 19.18 -50.94 -29.71
CA VAL A 32 18.87 -49.68 -30.39
C VAL A 32 17.36 -49.46 -30.50
N THR A 33 16.59 -50.50 -30.81
CA THR A 33 15.11 -50.41 -30.84
C THR A 33 14.56 -50.09 -29.46
N LYS A 34 15.01 -50.79 -28.42
CA LYS A 34 14.61 -50.51 -27.03
C LYS A 34 14.94 -49.08 -26.61
N LEU A 35 16.16 -48.60 -26.89
CA LEU A 35 16.57 -47.23 -26.59
C LEU A 35 15.75 -46.18 -27.37
N THR A 36 15.34 -46.50 -28.60
CA THR A 36 14.50 -45.62 -29.41
C THR A 36 13.10 -45.49 -28.82
N GLU A 37 12.52 -46.60 -28.34
CA GLU A 37 11.23 -46.59 -27.65
C GLU A 37 11.29 -45.81 -26.32
N GLU A 38 12.34 -46.05 -25.51
CA GLU A 38 12.58 -45.32 -24.26
C GLU A 38 12.74 -43.81 -24.49
N LEU A 39 13.46 -43.41 -25.55
CA LEU A 39 13.61 -42.00 -25.92
C LEU A 39 12.27 -41.36 -26.31
N GLY A 40 11.45 -42.06 -27.09
CA GLY A 40 10.13 -41.55 -27.50
C GLY A 40 9.18 -41.31 -26.32
N LEU A 41 9.16 -42.24 -25.35
CA LEU A 41 8.39 -42.06 -24.11
C LEU A 41 8.90 -40.84 -23.31
N LYS A 42 10.23 -40.70 -23.19
CA LYS A 42 10.83 -39.60 -22.45
C LYS A 42 10.61 -38.24 -23.13
N GLU A 43 10.60 -38.19 -24.46
CA GLU A 43 10.23 -36.98 -25.22
C GLU A 43 8.77 -36.58 -24.96
N GLN A 44 7.86 -37.54 -24.87
CA GLN A 44 6.47 -37.28 -24.52
C GLN A 44 6.34 -36.76 -23.08
N ASP A 45 7.05 -37.34 -22.12
CA ASP A 45 7.06 -36.90 -20.72
C ASP A 45 7.59 -35.46 -20.59
N VAL A 46 8.69 -35.14 -21.28
CA VAL A 46 9.23 -33.77 -21.33
C VAL A 46 8.20 -32.80 -21.89
N LYS A 47 7.52 -33.16 -22.98
CA LYS A 47 6.50 -32.30 -23.58
C LYS A 47 5.29 -32.08 -22.66
N MET A 48 4.89 -33.08 -21.88
CA MET A 48 3.83 -32.90 -20.88
C MET A 48 4.28 -31.93 -19.77
N LEU A 49 5.49 -32.13 -19.23
CA LEU A 49 6.06 -31.25 -18.20
C LEU A 49 6.21 -29.80 -18.69
N GLU A 50 6.60 -29.58 -19.94
CA GLU A 50 6.68 -28.24 -20.54
C GLU A 50 5.31 -27.55 -20.57
N ASN A 51 4.26 -28.27 -21.00
CA ASN A 51 2.90 -27.72 -21.02
C ASN A 51 2.38 -27.39 -19.62
N ASP A 52 2.63 -28.28 -18.65
CA ASP A 52 2.23 -28.07 -17.25
C ASP A 52 2.94 -26.85 -16.65
N MET A 53 4.23 -26.67 -16.96
CA MET A 53 5.01 -25.50 -16.55
C MET A 53 4.48 -24.22 -17.19
N ASP A 54 4.15 -24.22 -18.47
CA ASP A 54 3.60 -23.06 -19.17
C ASP A 54 2.22 -22.68 -18.61
N GLN A 55 1.37 -23.67 -18.29
CA GLN A 55 0.09 -23.43 -17.64
C GLN A 55 0.27 -22.82 -16.24
N MET A 56 1.16 -23.40 -15.43
CA MET A 56 1.45 -22.88 -14.09
C MET A 56 1.98 -21.45 -14.15
N LYS A 57 2.92 -21.18 -15.07
CA LYS A 57 3.47 -19.84 -15.29
C LYS A 57 2.37 -18.85 -15.69
N GLY A 58 1.46 -19.24 -16.59
CA GLY A 58 0.31 -18.42 -16.96
C GLY A 58 -0.58 -18.09 -15.76
N SER A 59 -0.91 -19.10 -14.94
CA SER A 59 -1.69 -18.90 -13.71
C SER A 59 -1.01 -17.94 -12.73
N LEU A 60 0.30 -18.11 -12.49
CA LEU A 60 1.07 -17.26 -11.58
C LEU A 60 1.15 -15.82 -12.07
N LEU A 61 1.27 -15.60 -13.38
CA LEU A 61 1.27 -14.25 -13.95
C LEU A 61 -0.08 -13.55 -13.76
N CYS A 62 -1.19 -14.27 -13.95
CA CYS A 62 -2.52 -13.73 -13.69
C CYS A 62 -2.72 -13.38 -12.21
N GLU A 63 -2.30 -14.27 -11.29
CA GLU A 63 -2.40 -14.01 -9.85
C GLU A 63 -1.53 -12.82 -9.42
N LEU A 64 -0.31 -12.72 -9.95
CA LEU A 64 0.58 -11.60 -9.67
C LEU A 64 -0.02 -10.27 -10.17
N GLN A 65 -0.59 -10.26 -11.37
CA GLN A 65 -1.26 -9.08 -11.93
C GLN A 65 -2.45 -8.66 -11.05
N GLN A 66 -3.29 -9.61 -10.63
CA GLN A 66 -4.39 -9.34 -9.72
C GLN A 66 -3.91 -8.77 -8.38
N LYS A 67 -2.81 -9.29 -7.85
CA LYS A 67 -2.21 -8.81 -6.59
C LYS A 67 -1.66 -7.39 -6.71
N VAL A 68 -1.09 -7.03 -7.86
CA VAL A 68 -0.67 -5.64 -8.14
C VAL A 68 -1.88 -4.71 -8.11
N GLU A 69 -2.95 -5.05 -8.84
CA GLU A 69 -4.17 -4.25 -8.89
C GLU A 69 -4.83 -4.10 -7.50
N GLU A 70 -4.91 -5.19 -6.73
CA GLU A 70 -5.41 -5.17 -5.35
C GLU A 70 -4.56 -4.25 -4.45
N THR A 71 -3.23 -4.30 -4.60
CA THR A 71 -2.31 -3.48 -3.81
C THR A 71 -2.43 -2.00 -4.16
N GLU A 72 -2.59 -1.66 -5.44
CA GLU A 72 -2.79 -0.27 -5.88
C GLU A 72 -4.09 0.32 -5.32
N LEU A 73 -5.18 -0.47 -5.30
CA LEU A 73 -6.45 -0.06 -4.68
C LEU A 73 -6.29 0.19 -3.18
N LEU A 74 -5.66 -0.74 -2.45
CA LEU A 74 -5.40 -0.60 -1.02
C LEU A 74 -4.51 0.62 -0.72
N GLN A 75 -3.52 0.90 -1.57
CA GLN A 75 -2.68 2.07 -1.44
C GLN A 75 -3.48 3.37 -1.59
N MET A 76 -4.43 3.41 -2.53
CA MET A 76 -5.33 4.56 -2.68
C MET A 76 -6.25 4.73 -1.46
N GLU A 77 -6.83 3.64 -0.95
CA GLU A 77 -7.65 3.67 0.27
C GLU A 77 -6.86 4.19 1.48
N LEU A 78 -5.62 3.72 1.65
CA LEU A 78 -4.74 4.15 2.73
C LEU A 78 -4.43 5.65 2.63
N GLN A 79 -4.11 6.16 1.44
CA GLN A 79 -3.87 7.59 1.23
C GLN A 79 -5.11 8.45 1.57
N MET A 80 -6.32 7.98 1.23
CA MET A 80 -7.56 8.66 1.60
C MET A 80 -7.76 8.69 3.12
N LEU A 81 -7.53 7.57 3.81
CA LEU A 81 -7.63 7.48 5.26
C LEU A 81 -6.62 8.38 5.97
N GLU A 82 -5.38 8.44 5.48
CA GLU A 82 -4.35 9.34 6.02
C GLU A 82 -4.74 10.80 5.87
N THR A 83 -5.31 11.17 4.72
CA THR A 83 -5.80 12.52 4.46
C THR A 83 -6.93 12.89 5.43
N GLU A 84 -7.89 11.99 5.62
CA GLU A 84 -9.01 12.21 6.54
C GLU A 84 -8.55 12.27 7.99
N ARG A 85 -7.58 11.44 8.39
CA ARG A 85 -6.96 11.49 9.71
C ARG A 85 -6.35 12.87 9.98
N VAL A 86 -5.55 13.40 9.06
CA VAL A 86 -4.94 14.74 9.21
C VAL A 86 -6.00 15.82 9.34
N ARG A 87 -7.05 15.76 8.51
CA ARG A 87 -8.17 16.71 8.56
C ARG A 87 -8.89 16.66 9.91
N LEU A 88 -9.17 15.46 10.43
CA LEU A 88 -9.82 15.27 11.72
C LEU A 88 -8.94 15.75 12.87
N SER A 89 -7.63 15.48 12.85
CA SER A 89 -6.70 16.00 13.86
C SER A 89 -6.67 17.53 13.90
N LEU A 90 -6.71 18.20 12.74
CA LEU A 90 -6.79 19.66 12.71
C LEU A 90 -8.10 20.19 13.29
N VAL A 91 -9.22 19.51 13.01
CA VAL A 91 -10.52 19.88 13.60
C VAL A 91 -10.50 19.69 15.12
N GLU A 92 -9.94 18.59 15.61
CA GLU A 92 -9.78 18.32 17.04
C GLU A 92 -8.94 19.40 17.72
N GLU A 93 -7.80 19.77 17.14
CA GLU A 93 -6.94 20.85 17.63
C GLU A 93 -7.72 22.17 17.73
N LYS A 94 -8.47 22.55 16.68
CA LYS A 94 -9.26 23.79 16.70
C LYS A 94 -10.42 23.76 17.67
N LEU A 95 -11.04 22.60 17.92
CA LEU A 95 -12.05 22.48 18.97
C LEU A 95 -11.42 22.65 20.35
N MET A 96 -10.22 22.13 20.57
CA MET A 96 -9.48 22.34 21.83
C MET A 96 -9.13 23.82 22.03
N ASP A 97 -8.66 24.52 21.00
CA ASP A 97 -8.39 25.96 21.04
C ASP A 97 -9.65 26.75 21.47
N VAL A 98 -10.81 26.43 20.87
CA VAL A 98 -12.09 27.07 21.20
C VAL A 98 -12.51 26.78 22.64
N LEU A 99 -12.40 25.54 23.10
CA LEU A 99 -12.73 25.17 24.48
C LEU A 99 -11.85 25.89 25.49
N GLN A 100 -10.54 26.00 25.20
CA GLN A 100 -9.60 26.73 26.05
C GLN A 100 -9.94 28.22 26.11
N LEU A 101 -10.29 28.84 24.98
CA LEU A 101 -10.73 30.24 24.94
C LEU A 101 -12.01 30.45 25.77
N LEU A 102 -13.00 29.57 25.63
CA LEU A 102 -14.24 29.63 26.41
C LEU A 102 -13.97 29.50 27.92
N GLN A 103 -13.00 28.66 28.30
CA GLN A 103 -12.60 28.52 29.69
C GLN A 103 -11.93 29.79 30.22
N GLN A 104 -10.98 30.36 29.47
CA GLN A 104 -10.33 31.63 29.82
C GLN A 104 -11.34 32.77 29.96
N LEU A 105 -12.33 32.81 29.07
CA LEU A 105 -13.44 33.76 29.12
C LEU A 105 -14.26 33.71 30.40
N ARG A 106 -14.58 32.49 30.85
CA ARG A 106 -15.26 32.28 32.12
C ARG A 106 -14.41 32.78 33.29
N ASP A 107 -13.11 32.48 33.27
CA ASP A 107 -12.20 32.77 34.36
C ASP A 107 -11.86 34.28 34.47
N LEU A 108 -12.06 35.06 33.38
CA LEU A 108 -11.92 36.52 33.35
C LEU A 108 -12.96 37.28 34.20
N ASN A 109 -13.98 36.62 34.77
CA ASN A 109 -15.01 37.22 35.64
C ASN A 109 -15.64 38.52 35.09
N ILE A 110 -15.73 38.63 33.76
CA ILE A 110 -16.32 39.78 33.07
C ILE A 110 -17.80 39.87 33.43
N SER A 111 -18.28 41.07 33.75
CA SER A 111 -19.70 41.26 34.04
C SER A 111 -20.56 40.81 32.85
N ARG A 112 -21.70 40.15 33.11
CA ARG A 112 -22.63 39.72 32.04
C ARG A 112 -23.02 40.86 31.10
N ARG A 113 -23.07 42.10 31.61
CA ARG A 113 -23.36 43.30 30.83
C ARG A 113 -22.20 43.66 29.88
N THR A 114 -20.97 43.61 30.37
CA THR A 114 -19.76 43.89 29.57
C THR A 114 -19.57 42.81 28.51
N LEU A 115 -19.68 41.53 28.89
CA LEU A 115 -19.56 40.41 27.96
C LEU A 115 -20.65 40.46 26.88
N GLY A 116 -21.90 40.75 27.27
CA GLY A 116 -22.99 40.95 26.32
C GLY A 116 -22.75 42.11 25.36
N LYS A 117 -22.17 43.22 25.85
CA LYS A 117 -21.81 44.37 25.00
C LYS A 117 -20.72 43.99 23.99
N ILE A 118 -19.64 43.32 24.43
CA ILE A 118 -18.55 42.88 23.55
C ILE A 118 -19.07 41.92 22.48
N LEU A 119 -19.86 40.91 22.88
CA LEU A 119 -20.43 39.93 21.96
C LEU A 119 -21.31 40.59 20.89
N LEU A 120 -22.22 41.46 21.31
CA LEU A 120 -23.13 42.15 20.38
C LEU A 120 -22.37 43.09 19.45
N SER A 121 -21.41 43.87 19.96
CA SER A 121 -20.59 44.76 19.12
C SER A 121 -19.71 43.99 18.13
N THR A 122 -19.20 42.81 18.52
CA THR A 122 -18.43 41.94 17.61
C THR A 122 -19.33 41.39 16.50
N LEU A 123 -20.52 40.89 16.83
CA LEU A 123 -21.49 40.39 15.86
C LEU A 123 -21.97 41.49 14.89
N GLU A 124 -22.24 42.69 15.40
CA GLU A 124 -22.60 43.88 14.60
C GLU A 124 -21.46 44.32 13.67
N SER A 125 -20.20 44.15 14.09
CA SER A 125 -19.03 44.51 13.27
C SER A 125 -18.76 43.51 12.15
N CYS A 126 -19.21 42.27 12.33
CA CYS A 126 -18.96 41.19 11.36
C CYS A 126 -20.10 41.00 10.36
N THR A 127 -21.25 41.68 10.48
CA THR A 127 -22.41 41.52 9.58
C THR A 127 -22.13 42.03 8.15
N ASP A 128 -21.29 41.32 7.41
CA ASP A 128 -21.26 41.38 5.95
C ASP A 128 -21.93 40.09 5.40
N PRO A 129 -23.12 40.19 4.79
CA PRO A 129 -23.87 39.03 4.31
C PRO A 129 -23.19 38.27 3.16
N THR A 130 -22.07 38.77 2.63
CA THR A 130 -21.35 38.18 1.50
C THR A 130 -20.37 37.07 1.89
N HIS A 131 -19.98 36.96 3.17
CA HIS A 131 -19.06 35.94 3.66
C HIS A 131 -19.79 34.82 4.41
N GLY A 132 -19.82 33.62 3.84
CA GLY A 132 -20.45 32.42 4.41
C GLY A 132 -19.67 31.82 5.60
N LYS A 133 -19.28 30.54 5.55
CA LYS A 133 -18.57 29.85 6.66
C LYS A 133 -17.27 30.54 7.13
N ALA A 134 -16.63 31.35 6.28
CA ALA A 134 -15.45 32.14 6.63
C ALA A 134 -15.75 33.22 7.69
N HIS A 135 -16.96 33.78 7.69
CA HIS A 135 -17.42 34.78 8.64
C HIS A 135 -17.49 34.24 10.08
N ILE A 136 -17.70 32.93 10.27
CA ILE A 136 -17.71 32.33 11.62
C ILE A 136 -16.30 32.36 12.24
N PHE A 137 -15.26 32.08 11.44
CA PHE A 137 -13.88 32.15 11.91
C PHE A 137 -13.45 33.60 12.17
N GLU A 138 -13.89 34.53 11.33
CA GLU A 138 -13.63 35.96 11.51
C GLU A 138 -14.31 36.53 12.77
N VAL A 139 -15.54 36.10 13.07
CA VAL A 139 -16.24 36.45 14.33
C VAL A 139 -15.48 35.92 15.54
N LEU A 140 -15.02 34.66 15.49
CA LEU A 140 -14.26 34.05 16.58
C LEU A 140 -12.92 34.77 16.79
N ASP A 141 -12.22 35.10 15.70
CA ASP A 141 -10.93 35.78 15.74
C ASP A 141 -11.09 37.22 16.27
N THR A 142 -12.09 37.96 15.79
CA THR A 142 -12.40 39.33 16.27
C THR A 142 -12.79 39.31 17.74
N LEU A 143 -13.64 38.36 18.15
CA LEU A 143 -14.05 38.23 19.54
C LEU A 143 -12.86 37.93 20.45
N TYR A 144 -11.95 37.03 20.02
CA TYR A 144 -10.72 36.74 20.73
C TYR A 144 -9.89 38.01 20.97
N HIS A 145 -9.68 38.82 19.92
CA HIS A 145 -8.89 40.04 20.00
C HIS A 145 -9.53 41.10 20.90
N GLU A 146 -10.85 41.30 20.84
CA GLU A 146 -11.59 42.23 21.70
C GLU A 146 -11.53 41.84 23.18
N LEU A 147 -11.61 40.53 23.46
CA LEU A 147 -11.48 40.00 24.82
C LEU A 147 -10.05 40.11 25.35
N ALA A 148 -9.05 39.93 24.49
CA ALA A 148 -7.65 40.15 24.82
C ALA A 148 -7.33 41.64 25.04
N ALA A 149 -8.01 42.55 24.30
CA ALA A 149 -7.81 44.00 24.38
C ALA A 149 -8.49 44.64 25.62
N CYS A 150 -9.46 43.97 26.23
CA CYS A 150 -9.93 44.35 27.56
C CYS A 150 -8.76 44.22 28.55
N GLU A 151 -8.34 45.32 29.19
CA GLU A 151 -7.14 45.50 30.05
C GLU A 151 -7.03 44.58 31.31
N VAL A 152 -7.47 43.32 31.26
CA VAL A 152 -7.19 42.29 32.26
C VAL A 152 -5.83 41.63 32.01
N LEU A 153 -5.23 41.79 30.81
CA LEU A 153 -3.88 41.30 30.49
C LEU A 153 -2.72 42.10 31.13
N SER A 154 -2.99 43.16 31.91
CA SER A 154 -1.95 43.84 32.71
C SER A 154 -1.62 43.07 34.02
N GLY A 155 -2.41 42.04 34.36
CA GLY A 155 -2.09 41.12 35.44
C GLY A 155 -1.20 39.98 34.95
N LYS A 156 0.10 40.07 35.26
CA LYS A 156 1.16 39.03 35.25
C LYS A 156 0.96 37.85 34.28
N PRO A 157 1.90 37.59 33.34
CA PRO A 157 1.83 36.40 32.49
C PRO A 157 1.62 35.17 33.38
N PRO A 158 0.71 34.23 33.04
CA PRO A 158 0.71 32.95 33.71
C PRO A 158 2.11 32.39 33.52
N GLU A 159 2.84 32.21 34.63
CA GLU A 159 4.08 31.47 34.62
C GLU A 159 3.85 30.24 33.78
N LYS A 160 4.67 30.05 32.74
CA LYS A 160 4.73 28.83 31.96
C LYS A 160 4.60 27.68 32.95
N ALA A 161 3.42 27.07 33.02
CA ALA A 161 3.29 25.78 33.63
C ALA A 161 4.15 24.90 32.73
N GLN A 162 5.36 24.64 33.21
CA GLN A 162 6.24 23.60 32.73
C GLN A 162 5.49 22.28 32.89
N SER A 163 4.62 21.99 31.95
CA SER A 163 4.21 20.64 31.63
C SER A 163 4.57 20.41 30.17
N HIS A 164 5.87 20.53 29.90
CA HIS A 164 6.52 19.57 29.00
C HIS A 164 6.41 18.17 29.62
N GLN A 165 5.19 17.65 29.76
CA GLN A 165 5.01 16.21 29.72
C GLN A 165 4.88 15.88 28.24
N SER A 166 6.06 15.78 27.63
CA SER A 166 6.25 15.03 26.40
C SER A 166 5.63 13.66 26.64
N LEU A 167 4.37 13.48 26.23
CA LEU A 167 3.82 12.16 25.96
C LEU A 167 4.48 11.70 24.66
N ALA A 168 5.75 11.32 24.79
CA ALA A 168 6.43 10.45 23.86
C ALA A 168 5.65 9.13 23.87
N ASN A 169 4.63 9.04 23.02
CA ASN A 169 4.11 7.78 22.56
C ASN A 169 4.86 7.44 21.27
N PRO A 170 5.91 6.61 21.32
CA PRO A 170 6.50 6.07 20.11
C PRO A 170 5.53 5.01 19.61
N LEU A 171 4.61 5.38 18.72
CA LEU A 171 3.98 4.41 17.84
C LEU A 171 5.03 3.99 16.81
N LEU A 172 5.92 3.09 17.25
CA LEU A 172 6.76 2.29 16.38
C LEU A 172 5.84 1.38 15.56
N ILE A 173 5.56 1.79 14.33
CA ILE A 173 5.09 0.88 13.31
C ILE A 173 6.35 0.25 12.71
N SER A 174 6.60 -1.02 13.05
CA SER A 174 7.62 -1.83 12.37
C SER A 174 7.14 -2.09 10.95
N CYS A 175 8.02 -1.84 9.97
CA CYS A 175 7.93 -2.45 8.65
C CYS A 175 8.12 -3.97 8.76
#